data_AF-A0A7L5Z1A2-F1
#
_entry.id   AF-A0A7L5Z1A2-F1
#
_cell.length_a   1.000
_cell.length_b   1.000
_cell.length_c   1.000
_cell.angle_alpha   90.00
_cell.angle_beta   90.00
_cell.angle_gamma   90.00
#
_symmetry.space_group_name_H-M   'P 1'
#
loop_
_entity.id
_entity.type
_entity.pdbx_description
1 polymer ?
#
loop_
_entity_poly.entity_id
_entity_poly.type
_entity_poly.pdbx_seq_one_letter_code
_entity_poly.pdbx_strand_id
1 'polypeptide(L)'
;MRHPGSTVLRRGRYTAICSEGFCRGDTADGTSGLERGIFDILDFVLGNGSHDVPLPMDLRRRADMIFRLSSEPQLRDALILAVEYDGHYWHKDRLETDLRKTACLRDMGAHAVLRIREEPLDLTSALDVSVPRNPTPQLCAQLVLAHLMHTLAMRLDTEVAVRIEHALAAASSTLDKTAIHCRDCRRLLRQIQRDGRSCVLEAHPARPRGPGPKVCMEPEHKQHPRQPRGCCVNHLRQF
;
A
#
# COMPACT_ATOMS: atom_id res chain seq x y z
N MET A 1 -12.30 -35.86 -38.70
CA MET A 1 -12.26 -35.77 -37.22
C MET A 1 -10.79 -35.58 -36.81
N ARG A 2 -10.42 -34.37 -36.37
CA ARG A 2 -9.08 -34.05 -35.87
C ARG A 2 -9.22 -33.62 -34.41
N HIS A 3 -8.59 -34.35 -33.49
CA HIS A 3 -8.47 -33.92 -32.10
C HIS A 3 -7.35 -32.86 -31.98
N PRO A 4 -7.58 -31.76 -31.26
CA PRO A 4 -6.58 -30.73 -31.03
C PRO A 4 -5.57 -31.17 -29.96
N GLY A 5 -4.34 -30.69 -30.13
CA GLY A 5 -3.16 -31.03 -29.35
C GLY A 5 -3.25 -30.66 -27.87
N SER A 6 -2.62 -31.51 -27.09
CA SER A 6 -2.32 -31.39 -25.67
C SER A 6 -1.77 -30.00 -25.31
N THR A 7 -2.54 -29.25 -24.53
CA THR A 7 -2.07 -28.09 -23.78
C THR A 7 -1.13 -28.60 -22.68
N VAL A 8 0.13 -28.17 -22.71
CA VAL A 8 1.08 -28.39 -21.63
C VAL A 8 0.58 -27.66 -20.38
N LEU A 9 -0.02 -28.40 -19.45
CA LEU A 9 -0.37 -27.92 -18.12
C LEU A 9 0.90 -27.43 -17.42
N ARG A 10 0.99 -26.11 -17.22
CA ARG A 10 2.02 -25.50 -16.38
C ARG A 10 1.91 -26.08 -14.98
N ARG A 11 2.96 -26.77 -14.54
CA ARG A 11 3.07 -27.33 -13.18
C ARG A 11 3.02 -26.19 -12.16
N GLY A 12 1.99 -26.19 -11.32
CA GLY A 12 1.86 -25.33 -10.14
C GLY A 12 3.01 -25.56 -9.15
N ARG A 13 3.39 -24.50 -8.43
CA ARG A 13 4.70 -24.37 -7.76
C ARG A 13 4.70 -24.71 -6.26
N TYR A 14 3.59 -25.22 -5.71
CA TYR A 14 3.55 -25.75 -4.35
C TYR A 14 2.69 -27.01 -4.34
N THR A 15 3.31 -28.16 -4.07
CA THR A 15 2.62 -29.35 -3.60
C THR A 15 3.14 -29.57 -2.20
N ALA A 16 2.43 -29.07 -1.20
CA ALA A 16 2.65 -29.54 0.15
C ALA A 16 2.13 -30.99 0.20
N ILE A 17 3.03 -31.94 0.46
CA ILE A 17 2.61 -33.30 0.78
C ILE A 17 2.08 -33.24 2.22
N CYS A 18 0.76 -33.07 2.34
CA CYS A 18 0.06 -33.06 3.62
C CYS A 18 0.07 -34.47 4.22
N SER A 19 0.85 -34.66 5.29
CA SER A 19 0.54 -35.64 6.31
C SER A 19 -0.27 -34.91 7.39
N GLU A 20 -1.41 -35.46 7.81
CA GLU A 20 -2.24 -35.00 8.93
C GLU A 20 -3.35 -33.93 8.68
N GLY A 21 -4.01 -33.96 7.52
CA GLY A 21 -5.45 -33.63 7.46
C GLY A 21 -5.91 -32.17 7.65
N PHE A 22 -5.01 -31.19 7.72
CA PHE A 22 -5.37 -29.76 7.67
C PHE A 22 -4.96 -29.13 6.33
N CYS A 23 -5.77 -29.30 5.29
CA CYS A 23 -5.56 -28.60 4.02
C CYS A 23 -6.08 -27.16 4.15
N ARG A 24 -5.17 -26.19 4.41
CA ARG A 24 -5.43 -24.78 4.09
C ARG A 24 -5.46 -24.67 2.56
N GLY A 25 -6.59 -24.24 2.01
CA GLY A 25 -6.96 -24.41 0.61
C GLY A 25 -5.89 -24.03 -0.41
N ASP A 26 -5.64 -24.97 -1.33
CA ASP A 26 -4.94 -24.74 -2.58
C ASP A 26 -5.81 -23.84 -3.47
N THR A 27 -5.38 -22.62 -3.72
CA THR A 27 -5.86 -21.87 -4.89
C THR A 27 -5.01 -22.23 -6.10
N ALA A 28 -5.66 -22.43 -7.25
CA ALA A 28 -5.04 -22.90 -8.50
C ALA A 28 -3.86 -22.05 -9.02
N ASP A 29 -3.65 -20.86 -8.46
CA ASP A 29 -2.66 -19.88 -8.92
C ASP A 29 -1.31 -19.94 -8.16
N GLY A 30 -1.13 -20.86 -7.21
CA GLY A 30 0.15 -21.05 -6.52
C GLY A 30 0.55 -19.92 -5.57
N THR A 31 -0.40 -19.06 -5.20
CA THR A 31 -0.31 -18.08 -4.11
C THR A 31 -0.70 -18.77 -2.81
N SER A 32 -0.03 -18.43 -1.71
CA SER A 32 -0.41 -19.02 -0.43
C SER A 32 -1.76 -18.45 -0.01
N GLY A 33 -2.69 -19.29 0.48
CA GLY A 33 -3.98 -18.80 0.97
C GLY A 33 -3.84 -17.73 2.08
N LEU A 34 -2.67 -17.66 2.71
CA LEU A 34 -2.27 -16.61 3.64
C LEU A 34 -2.10 -15.25 2.95
N GLU A 35 -1.25 -15.15 1.92
CA GLU A 35 -1.06 -13.90 1.14
C GLU A 35 -2.37 -13.38 0.59
N ARG A 36 -3.20 -14.26 0.03
CA ARG A 36 -4.50 -13.87 -0.51
C ARG A 36 -5.43 -13.33 0.58
N GLY A 37 -5.49 -14.00 1.73
CA GLY A 37 -6.29 -13.52 2.85
C GLY A 37 -5.81 -12.18 3.40
N ILE A 38 -4.49 -11.95 3.43
CA ILE A 38 -3.92 -10.66 3.84
C ILE A 38 -4.36 -9.58 2.85
N PHE A 39 -4.22 -9.86 1.55
CA PHE A 39 -4.62 -8.96 0.49
C PHE A 39 -6.10 -8.60 0.59
N ASP A 40 -7.00 -9.57 0.72
CA ASP A 40 -8.44 -9.33 0.74
C ASP A 40 -8.84 -8.41 1.92
N ILE A 41 -8.21 -8.57 3.09
CA ILE A 41 -8.47 -7.71 4.26
C ILE A 41 -7.89 -6.31 4.03
N LEU A 42 -6.64 -6.21 3.53
CA LEU A 42 -6.01 -4.93 3.28
C LEU A 42 -6.72 -4.14 2.18
N ASP A 43 -7.14 -4.80 1.10
CA ASP A 43 -7.87 -4.14 0.00
C ASP A 43 -9.26 -3.67 0.45
N PHE A 44 -9.95 -4.44 1.30
CA PHE A 44 -11.20 -3.97 1.90
C PHE A 44 -11.03 -2.65 2.68
N VAL A 45 -9.91 -2.47 3.39
CA VAL A 45 -9.68 -1.29 4.22
C VAL A 45 -9.05 -0.14 3.43
N LEU A 46 -7.96 -0.41 2.70
CA LEU A 46 -7.16 0.58 1.99
C LEU A 46 -7.78 0.94 0.63
N GLY A 47 -8.38 -0.03 -0.03
CA GLY A 47 -8.84 0.06 -1.42
C GLY A 47 -7.70 0.15 -2.42
N ASN A 48 -8.06 0.08 -3.70
CA ASN A 48 -7.15 0.25 -4.84
C ASN A 48 -5.91 -0.66 -4.78
N GLY A 49 -6.10 -1.89 -4.27
CA GLY A 49 -5.08 -2.92 -4.20
C GLY A 49 -4.92 -3.68 -5.51
N SER A 50 -3.72 -4.23 -5.72
CA SER A 50 -3.43 -5.22 -6.74
C SER A 50 -2.59 -6.32 -6.12
N HIS A 51 -3.01 -7.57 -6.33
CA HIS A 51 -2.34 -8.76 -5.82
C HIS A 51 -1.47 -9.38 -6.91
N ASP A 52 -0.33 -9.92 -6.53
CA ASP A 52 0.56 -10.70 -7.40
C ASP A 52 0.97 -9.91 -8.66
N VAL A 53 1.59 -8.74 -8.48
CA VAL A 53 1.90 -7.79 -9.56
C VAL A 53 3.26 -8.10 -10.18
N PRO A 54 3.39 -8.35 -11.49
CA PRO A 54 4.68 -8.64 -12.12
C PRO A 54 5.64 -7.46 -12.04
N LEU A 55 6.92 -7.74 -11.77
CA LEU A 55 7.97 -6.72 -11.85
C LEU A 55 8.47 -6.63 -13.31
N PRO A 56 8.53 -5.44 -13.92
CA PRO A 56 8.90 -5.24 -15.32
C PRO A 56 10.38 -5.58 -15.57
N MET A 57 11.25 -5.40 -14.57
CA MET A 57 12.67 -5.71 -14.67
C MET A 57 12.98 -7.22 -14.53
N ASP A 58 12.06 -7.99 -13.96
CA ASP A 58 12.17 -9.44 -13.83
C ASP A 58 10.76 -10.03 -13.79
N LEU A 59 10.22 -10.37 -14.96
CA LEU A 59 8.86 -10.93 -15.10
C LEU A 59 8.66 -12.26 -14.35
N ARG A 60 9.73 -12.88 -13.84
CA ARG A 60 9.65 -14.07 -12.98
C ARG A 60 9.38 -13.71 -11.53
N ARG A 61 9.66 -12.47 -11.13
CA ARG A 61 9.37 -11.91 -9.82
C ARG A 61 8.07 -11.12 -9.85
N ARG A 62 7.38 -11.13 -8.73
CA ARG A 62 6.08 -10.50 -8.55
C ARG A 62 6.08 -9.84 -7.17
N ALA A 63 5.45 -8.68 -7.06
CA ALA A 63 5.15 -8.05 -5.79
C ALA A 63 3.90 -8.74 -5.23
N ASP A 64 3.90 -9.07 -3.95
CA ASP A 64 2.77 -9.82 -3.40
C ASP A 64 1.52 -8.93 -3.41
N MET A 65 1.67 -7.67 -3.00
CA MET A 65 0.58 -6.70 -2.94
C MET A 65 1.08 -5.28 -3.21
N ILE A 66 0.33 -4.51 -4.00
CA ILE A 66 0.54 -3.08 -4.24
C ILE A 66 -0.75 -2.35 -3.92
N PHE A 67 -0.69 -1.29 -3.12
CA PHE A 67 -1.83 -0.44 -2.79
C PHE A 67 -1.56 1.00 -3.18
N ARG A 68 -2.57 1.63 -3.77
CA ARG A 68 -2.57 3.07 -4.03
C ARG A 68 -3.37 3.77 -2.93
N LEU A 69 -2.66 4.33 -1.96
CA LEU A 69 -3.24 4.92 -0.75
C LEU A 69 -3.81 6.31 -1.04
N SER A 70 -5.01 6.31 -1.60
CA SER A 70 -5.81 7.50 -1.91
C SER A 70 -7.29 7.13 -1.86
N SER A 71 -8.12 8.04 -1.35
CA SER A 71 -9.57 8.01 -1.52
C SER A 71 -9.99 8.22 -2.98
N GLU A 72 -9.20 9.02 -3.71
CA GLU A 72 -9.42 9.37 -5.11
C GLU A 72 -8.58 8.48 -6.04
N PRO A 73 -9.16 7.55 -6.82
CA PRO A 73 -8.41 6.58 -7.62
C PRO A 73 -7.50 7.22 -8.67
N GLN A 74 -7.91 8.39 -9.19
CA GLN A 74 -7.26 9.09 -10.30
C GLN A 74 -6.15 10.06 -9.87
N LEU A 75 -5.95 10.25 -8.56
CA LEU A 75 -4.96 11.20 -8.05
C LEU A 75 -3.54 10.76 -8.45
N ARG A 76 -2.83 11.57 -9.24
CA ARG A 76 -1.51 11.19 -9.79
C ARG A 76 -0.48 10.95 -8.69
N ASP A 77 -0.52 11.75 -7.63
CA ASP A 77 0.49 11.75 -6.56
C ASP A 77 0.10 10.89 -5.35
N ALA A 78 -0.78 9.89 -5.57
CA ALA A 78 -1.15 8.95 -4.52
C ALA A 78 0.06 8.16 -4.01
N LEU A 79 0.12 7.97 -2.69
CA LEU A 79 1.17 7.20 -2.04
C LEU A 79 1.04 5.72 -2.44
N ILE A 80 2.07 5.17 -3.09
CA ILE A 80 2.12 3.76 -3.49
C ILE A 80 2.84 2.96 -2.40
N LEU A 81 2.13 2.00 -1.82
CA LEU A 81 2.65 1.06 -0.82
C LEU A 81 2.79 -0.34 -1.45
N ALA A 82 3.97 -0.91 -1.40
CA ALA A 82 4.16 -2.34 -1.63
C ALA A 82 4.14 -3.08 -0.29
N VAL A 83 3.38 -4.17 -0.21
CA VAL A 83 3.35 -5.07 0.95
C VAL A 83 3.80 -6.45 0.51
N GLU A 84 4.69 -7.05 1.29
CA GLU A 84 5.33 -8.33 1.02
C GLU A 84 5.18 -9.25 2.22
N TYR A 85 4.85 -10.51 2.00
CA TYR A 85 4.82 -11.52 3.06
C TYR A 85 6.02 -12.46 2.94
N ASP A 86 6.87 -12.44 3.96
CA ASP A 86 8.10 -13.23 3.99
C ASP A 86 7.95 -14.39 4.97
N GLY A 87 7.56 -15.56 4.45
CA GLY A 87 7.62 -16.80 5.21
C GLY A 87 9.07 -17.20 5.50
N HIS A 88 9.38 -17.54 6.76
CA HIS A 88 10.74 -17.87 7.22
C HIS A 88 11.37 -18.98 6.37
N TYR A 89 10.61 -20.03 6.05
CA TYR A 89 11.11 -21.14 5.26
C TYR A 89 11.68 -20.71 3.88
N TRP A 90 11.03 -19.75 3.23
CA TRP A 90 11.37 -19.30 1.88
C TRP A 90 12.43 -18.20 1.86
N HIS A 91 12.45 -17.37 2.90
CA HIS A 91 13.32 -16.19 3.00
C HIS A 91 14.55 -16.36 3.90
N LYS A 92 14.70 -17.52 4.58
CA LYS A 92 15.93 -17.82 5.32
C LYS A 92 17.15 -17.67 4.43
N ASP A 93 18.17 -16.95 4.93
CA ASP A 93 19.42 -16.68 4.23
C ASP A 93 19.27 -15.92 2.90
N ARG A 94 18.15 -15.21 2.68
CA ARG A 94 17.87 -14.45 1.44
C ARG A 94 17.86 -12.94 1.60
N LEU A 95 18.43 -12.41 2.68
CA LEU A 95 18.43 -10.97 2.99
C LEU A 95 18.86 -10.10 1.80
N GLU A 96 19.94 -10.44 1.11
CA GLU A 96 20.40 -9.69 -0.06
C GLU A 96 19.38 -9.69 -1.21
N THR A 97 18.69 -10.81 -1.42
CA THR A 97 17.64 -10.93 -2.43
C THR A 97 16.42 -10.10 -2.06
N ASP A 98 16.04 -10.07 -0.77
CA ASP A 98 14.93 -9.27 -0.24
C ASP A 98 15.22 -7.77 -0.38
N LEU A 99 16.45 -7.34 -0.08
CA LEU A 99 16.90 -5.96 -0.26
C LEU A 99 16.90 -5.54 -1.73
N ARG A 100 17.36 -6.42 -2.63
CA ARG A 100 17.28 -6.18 -4.08
C ARG A 100 15.85 -6.09 -4.59
N LYS A 101 14.93 -6.93 -4.08
CA LYS A 101 13.50 -6.85 -4.43
C LYS A 101 12.92 -5.52 -3.95
N THR A 102 13.27 -5.09 -2.75
CA THR A 102 12.88 -3.80 -2.18
C THR A 102 13.36 -2.63 -3.03
N ALA A 103 14.62 -2.64 -3.48
CA ALA A 103 15.13 -1.61 -4.40
C ALA A 103 14.35 -1.58 -5.70
N CYS A 104 14.09 -2.74 -6.32
CA CYS A 104 13.30 -2.83 -7.54
C CYS A 104 11.87 -2.29 -7.37
N LEU A 105 11.22 -2.58 -6.23
CA LEU A 105 9.90 -2.04 -5.88
C LEU A 105 9.91 -0.51 -5.85
N ARG A 106 10.93 0.08 -5.23
CA ARG A 106 11.10 1.55 -5.18
C ARG A 106 11.37 2.16 -6.55
N ASP A 107 12.22 1.53 -7.36
CA ASP A 107 12.54 2.00 -8.70
C ASP A 107 11.32 2.02 -9.64
N MET A 108 10.31 1.18 -9.37
CA MET A 108 9.01 1.21 -10.06
C MET A 108 8.04 2.27 -9.53
N GLY A 109 8.41 3.05 -8.52
CA GLY A 109 7.58 4.09 -7.94
C GLY A 109 6.83 3.70 -6.66
N ALA A 110 7.14 2.54 -6.04
CA ALA A 110 6.68 2.30 -4.68
C ALA A 110 7.35 3.31 -3.73
N HIS A 111 6.54 4.12 -3.07
CA HIS A 111 7.01 5.14 -2.13
C HIS A 111 7.35 4.54 -0.77
N ALA A 112 6.73 3.42 -0.44
CA ALA A 112 6.97 2.63 0.76
C ALA A 112 6.95 1.14 0.39
N VAL A 113 7.84 0.37 1.02
CA VAL A 113 7.86 -1.09 0.96
C VAL A 113 7.80 -1.55 2.40
N LEU A 114 6.75 -2.30 2.74
CA LEU A 114 6.54 -2.88 4.06
C LEU A 114 6.60 -4.40 3.93
N ARG A 115 7.48 -5.02 4.70
CA ARG A 115 7.59 -6.49 4.74
C ARG A 115 6.98 -7.03 6.02
N ILE A 116 6.15 -8.05 5.90
CA ILE A 116 5.62 -8.85 7.00
C ILE A 116 6.56 -10.04 7.16
N ARG A 117 7.44 -9.97 8.16
CA ARG A 117 8.55 -10.91 8.36
C ARG A 117 8.16 -11.97 9.38
N GLU A 118 8.05 -13.23 8.96
CA GLU A 118 7.79 -14.34 9.87
C GLU A 118 9.04 -14.67 10.71
N GLU A 119 8.87 -14.82 12.02
CA GLU A 119 9.98 -15.16 12.92
C GLU A 119 10.69 -16.49 12.57
N PRO A 120 12.03 -16.55 12.66
CA PRO A 120 12.96 -15.55 13.21
C PRO A 120 13.62 -14.62 12.17
N LEU A 121 12.94 -14.28 11.07
CA LEU A 121 13.54 -13.38 10.08
C LEU A 121 13.83 -11.99 10.65
N ASP A 122 15.05 -11.48 10.41
CA ASP A 122 15.41 -10.12 10.78
C ASP A 122 14.59 -9.08 10.00
N LEU A 123 14.26 -7.97 10.64
CA LEU A 123 13.67 -6.82 9.94
C LEU A 123 14.70 -6.21 8.99
N THR A 124 14.26 -5.81 7.80
CA THR A 124 15.11 -5.17 6.79
C THR A 124 14.97 -3.64 6.80
N SER A 125 13.89 -3.13 7.42
CA SER A 125 13.61 -1.71 7.55
C SER A 125 12.76 -1.41 8.79
N ALA A 126 12.69 -0.13 9.19
CA ALA A 126 11.80 0.32 10.26
C ALA A 126 10.29 0.26 9.88
N LEU A 127 9.98 0.13 8.58
CA LEU A 127 8.60 -0.08 8.12
C LEU A 127 8.18 -1.54 8.24
N ASP A 128 9.10 -2.47 8.40
CA ASP A 128 8.77 -3.90 8.48
C ASP A 128 8.08 -4.22 9.80
N VAL A 129 7.26 -5.28 9.77
CA VAL A 129 6.61 -5.85 10.96
C VAL A 129 7.04 -7.30 11.14
N SER A 130 7.32 -7.69 12.38
CA SER A 130 7.56 -9.08 12.74
C SER A 130 6.25 -9.76 13.09
N VAL A 131 6.05 -11.00 12.64
CA VAL A 131 4.91 -11.85 12.99
C VAL A 131 5.39 -13.22 13.48
N PRO A 132 4.68 -13.84 14.45
CA PRO A 132 5.01 -15.19 14.89
C PRO A 132 4.84 -16.19 13.74
N ARG A 133 5.40 -17.40 13.92
CA ARG A 133 5.21 -18.49 12.96
C ARG A 133 3.75 -18.86 12.77
N ASN A 134 3.42 -19.23 11.53
CA ASN A 134 2.07 -19.61 11.11
C ASN A 134 0.99 -18.54 11.42
N PRO A 135 1.23 -17.25 11.08
CA PRO A 135 0.30 -16.20 11.42
C PRO A 135 -1.03 -16.39 10.68
N THR A 136 -2.08 -15.76 11.21
CA THR A 136 -3.36 -15.66 10.49
C THR A 136 -3.33 -14.45 9.55
N PRO A 137 -4.10 -14.47 8.45
CA PRO A 137 -4.25 -13.30 7.59
C PRO A 137 -4.71 -12.06 8.35
N GLN A 138 -5.61 -12.24 9.32
CA GLN A 138 -6.15 -11.18 10.16
C GLN A 138 -5.05 -10.51 10.99
N LEU A 139 -4.21 -11.30 11.68
CA LEU A 139 -3.10 -10.75 12.47
C LEU A 139 -2.15 -9.94 11.60
N CYS A 140 -1.74 -10.50 10.45
CA CYS A 140 -0.87 -9.84 9.49
C CYS A 140 -1.47 -8.50 9.03
N ALA A 141 -2.71 -8.51 8.55
CA ALA A 141 -3.37 -7.31 8.05
C ALA A 141 -3.55 -6.25 9.15
N GLN A 142 -3.99 -6.63 10.35
CA GLN A 142 -4.14 -5.69 11.46
C GLN A 142 -2.80 -5.08 11.89
N LEU A 143 -1.72 -5.87 11.89
CA LEU A 143 -0.38 -5.35 12.18
C LEU A 143 0.08 -4.37 11.12
N VAL A 144 -0.11 -4.68 9.82
CA VAL A 144 0.18 -3.73 8.73
C VAL A 144 -0.60 -2.44 8.94
N LEU A 145 -1.92 -2.52 9.14
CA LEU A 145 -2.79 -1.37 9.33
C LEU A 145 -2.37 -0.49 10.53
N ALA A 146 -2.12 -1.12 11.68
CA ALA A 146 -1.61 -0.41 12.85
C ALA A 146 -0.23 0.20 12.57
N HIS A 147 0.63 -0.50 11.84
CA HIS A 147 1.97 -0.05 11.50
C HIS A 147 1.97 1.13 10.52
N LEU A 148 1.04 1.16 9.56
CA LEU A 148 0.83 2.30 8.68
C LEU A 148 0.33 3.53 9.46
N MET A 149 -0.61 3.33 10.39
CA MET A 149 -1.17 4.44 11.17
C MET A 149 -0.15 5.13 12.08
N HIS A 150 0.84 4.44 12.64
CA HIS A 150 1.87 5.12 13.44
C HIS A 150 3.09 5.58 12.63
N THR A 151 3.46 4.91 11.53
CA THR A 151 4.66 5.30 10.75
C THR A 151 4.36 6.30 9.63
N LEU A 152 3.18 6.23 9.03
CA LEU A 152 2.82 7.01 7.84
C LEU A 152 1.60 7.92 8.06
N ALA A 153 1.13 8.08 9.30
CA ALA A 153 -0.05 8.89 9.66
C ALA A 153 -0.16 10.21 8.88
N MET A 154 0.93 10.98 8.86
CA MET A 154 1.00 12.32 8.25
C MET A 154 1.00 12.31 6.71
N ARG A 155 1.14 11.13 6.10
CA ARG A 155 1.18 10.93 4.64
C ARG A 155 -0.06 10.21 4.12
N LEU A 156 -0.91 9.71 5.00
CA LEU A 156 -2.15 9.05 4.61
C LEU A 156 -3.19 10.11 4.25
N ASP A 157 -3.96 9.81 3.20
CA ASP A 157 -5.21 10.52 2.95
C ASP A 157 -6.14 10.38 4.17
N THR A 158 -6.92 11.42 4.46
CA THR A 158 -7.76 11.47 5.67
C THR A 158 -8.80 10.36 5.68
N GLU A 159 -9.43 10.04 4.54
CA GLU A 159 -10.42 8.98 4.47
C GLU A 159 -9.78 7.59 4.56
N VAL A 160 -8.58 7.42 3.99
CA VAL A 160 -7.79 6.19 4.21
C VAL A 160 -7.50 6.02 5.69
N ALA A 161 -7.00 7.05 6.38
CA ALA A 161 -6.70 6.99 7.81
C ALA A 161 -7.94 6.63 8.67
N VAL A 162 -9.09 7.23 8.38
CA VAL A 162 -10.37 6.93 9.04
C VAL A 162 -10.79 5.47 8.81
N ARG A 163 -10.67 4.96 7.59
CA ARG A 163 -10.96 3.54 7.29
C ARG A 163 -10.06 2.60 8.07
N ILE A 164 -8.76 2.90 8.15
CA ILE A 164 -7.83 2.10 8.95
C ILE A 164 -8.24 2.13 10.42
N GLU A 165 -8.51 3.30 10.98
CA GLU A 165 -8.91 3.43 12.37
C GLU A 165 -10.20 2.66 12.68
N HIS A 166 -11.23 2.78 11.85
CA HIS A 166 -12.48 2.03 12.02
C HIS A 166 -12.25 0.52 11.97
N ALA A 167 -11.43 0.04 11.02
CA ALA A 167 -11.09 -1.38 10.92
C ALA A 167 -10.34 -1.86 12.17
N LEU A 168 -9.37 -1.09 12.66
CA LEU A 168 -8.63 -1.41 13.88
C LEU A 168 -9.54 -1.36 15.11
N ALA A 169 -10.43 -0.38 15.24
CA ALA A 169 -11.37 -0.29 16.35
C ALA A 169 -12.28 -1.50 16.42
N ALA A 170 -12.89 -1.88 15.29
CA ALA A 170 -13.77 -3.03 15.18
C ALA A 170 -13.08 -4.36 15.50
N ALA A 171 -11.79 -4.48 15.18
CA ALA A 171 -11.04 -5.73 15.29
C ALA A 171 -10.09 -5.78 16.50
N SER A 172 -9.96 -4.68 17.25
CA SER A 172 -8.94 -4.56 18.31
C SER A 172 -9.16 -5.52 19.47
N SER A 173 -10.41 -5.88 19.80
CA SER A 173 -10.73 -6.76 20.93
C SER A 173 -10.27 -8.21 20.73
N THR A 174 -10.03 -8.63 19.48
CA THR A 174 -9.68 -10.03 19.13
C THR A 174 -8.19 -10.25 18.92
N LEU A 175 -7.38 -9.19 19.03
CA LEU A 175 -5.98 -9.20 18.67
C LEU A 175 -5.10 -9.65 19.84
N ASP A 176 -4.32 -10.70 19.64
CA ASP A 176 -3.31 -11.13 20.61
C ASP A 176 -2.19 -10.09 20.70
N LYS A 177 -2.24 -9.29 21.77
CA LYS A 177 -1.28 -8.21 22.01
C LYS A 177 0.15 -8.70 22.21
N THR A 178 0.34 -9.98 22.53
CA THR A 178 1.67 -10.56 22.72
C THR A 178 2.37 -10.80 21.38
N ALA A 179 1.60 -10.97 20.29
CA ALA A 179 2.10 -11.12 18.94
C ALA A 179 2.55 -9.78 18.29
N ILE A 180 2.42 -8.65 19.00
CA ILE A 180 2.78 -7.32 18.49
C ILE A 180 4.12 -6.88 19.09
N HIS A 181 5.18 -6.96 18.30
CA HIS A 181 6.51 -6.60 18.77
C HIS A 181 6.73 -5.07 18.80
N CYS A 182 6.12 -4.33 17.86
CA CYS A 182 6.23 -2.87 17.82
C CYS A 182 5.56 -2.22 19.06
N ARG A 183 6.35 -1.45 19.83
CA ARG A 183 5.87 -0.76 21.04
C ARG A 183 4.80 0.28 20.71
N ASP A 184 4.96 0.99 19.61
CA ASP A 184 4.06 2.08 19.22
C ASP A 184 2.75 1.54 18.65
N CYS A 185 2.78 0.48 17.84
CA CYS A 185 1.56 -0.26 17.46
C CYS A 185 0.78 -0.75 18.70
N ARG A 186 1.47 -1.31 19.71
CA ARG A 186 0.82 -1.72 20.97
C ARG A 186 0.21 -0.55 21.73
N ARG A 187 0.80 0.64 21.66
CA ARG A 187 0.26 1.85 22.29
C ARG A 187 -0.97 2.34 21.54
N LEU A 188 -0.88 2.45 20.22
CA LEU A 188 -1.98 2.86 19.34
C LEU A 188 -3.20 1.97 19.53
N LEU A 189 -3.03 0.64 19.44
CA LEU A 189 -4.14 -0.30 19.59
C LEU A 189 -4.79 -0.25 20.98
N ARG A 190 -4.00 -0.02 22.03
CA ARG A 190 -4.56 0.19 23.39
C ARG A 190 -5.35 1.49 23.50
N GLN A 191 -4.94 2.54 22.79
CA GLN A 191 -5.68 3.80 22.76
C GLN A 191 -7.01 3.63 22.03
N ILE A 192 -6.98 3.07 20.82
CA ILE A 192 -8.20 2.77 20.05
C ILE A 192 -9.20 1.91 20.85
N GLN A 193 -8.72 0.92 21.61
CA GLN A 193 -9.57 0.11 22.50
C GLN A 193 -10.21 0.89 23.65
N ARG A 194 -9.48 1.84 24.24
CA ARG A 194 -9.96 2.63 25.38
C ARG A 194 -10.96 3.68 24.96
N ASP A 195 -10.67 4.34 23.85
CA ASP A 195 -11.45 5.49 23.40
C ASP A 195 -12.82 5.04 22.86
N GLY A 196 -12.96 3.76 22.48
CA GLY A 196 -14.23 3.15 22.05
C GLY A 196 -14.82 3.74 20.77
N ARG A 197 -14.25 4.87 20.28
CA ARG A 197 -14.55 5.67 19.10
C ARG A 197 -13.32 6.51 18.70
N SER A 198 -13.26 6.83 17.41
CA SER A 198 -12.17 7.46 16.64
C SER A 198 -11.47 8.68 17.30
N CYS A 199 -10.14 8.65 17.36
CA CYS A 199 -9.22 9.70 17.78
C CYS A 199 -8.92 10.73 16.66
N VAL A 200 -9.16 10.38 15.38
CA VAL A 200 -8.69 11.19 14.23
C VAL A 200 -9.53 12.47 14.01
N LEU A 201 -10.71 12.57 14.62
CA LEU A 201 -11.58 13.75 14.44
C LEU A 201 -11.26 14.96 15.34
N GLU A 202 -10.38 14.85 16.35
CA GLU A 202 -10.12 15.97 17.26
C GLU A 202 -8.93 16.87 16.88
N ALA A 203 -8.12 16.51 15.89
CA ALA A 203 -6.86 17.22 15.59
C ALA A 203 -6.88 18.19 14.39
N HIS A 204 -8.00 18.36 13.68
CA HIS A 204 -8.07 19.33 12.59
C HIS A 204 -8.80 20.61 13.02
N PRO A 205 -8.10 21.74 13.26
CA PRO A 205 -8.77 23.03 13.24
C PRO A 205 -9.35 23.20 11.83
N ALA A 206 -10.68 23.34 11.77
CA ALA A 206 -11.39 23.63 10.54
C ALA A 206 -10.65 24.76 9.80
N ARG A 207 -10.19 24.50 8.57
CA ARG A 207 -9.70 25.56 7.71
C ARG A 207 -10.80 26.63 7.64
N PRO A 208 -10.54 27.90 7.99
CA PRO A 208 -11.53 28.94 7.76
C PRO A 208 -11.82 28.95 6.27
N ARG A 209 -13.11 28.83 5.92
CA ARG A 209 -13.56 29.05 4.55
C ARG A 209 -13.20 30.50 4.22
N GLY A 210 -12.12 30.68 3.47
CA GLY A 210 -11.75 31.98 2.96
C GLY A 210 -12.93 32.56 2.18
N PRO A 211 -13.15 33.90 2.25
CA PRO A 211 -14.18 34.53 1.46
C PRO A 211 -13.93 34.20 -0.02
N GLY A 212 -14.96 33.69 -0.70
CA GLY A 212 -14.89 33.33 -2.11
C GLY A 212 -14.40 34.49 -2.98
N PRO A 213 -13.84 34.19 -4.16
CA PRO A 213 -13.31 35.21 -5.04
C PRO A 213 -14.41 36.21 -5.40
N LYS A 214 -14.20 37.48 -5.05
CA LYS A 214 -15.03 38.57 -5.55
C LYS A 214 -14.83 38.63 -7.06
N VAL A 215 -15.86 38.24 -7.81
CA VAL A 215 -15.96 38.46 -9.24
C VAL A 215 -16.06 39.97 -9.45
N CYS A 216 -14.96 40.59 -9.83
CA CYS A 216 -14.97 41.95 -10.36
C CYS A 216 -15.48 41.86 -11.80
N MET A 217 -16.73 42.26 -12.03
CA MET A 217 -17.20 42.55 -13.38
C MET A 217 -16.57 43.86 -13.84
N GLU A 218 -15.71 43.79 -14.86
CA GLU A 218 -15.28 44.96 -15.61
C GLU A 218 -16.37 45.35 -16.63
N PRO A 219 -16.68 46.65 -16.80
CA PRO A 219 -17.61 47.09 -17.83
C PRO A 219 -16.91 47.19 -19.19
N GLU A 220 -17.65 46.74 -20.21
CA GLU A 220 -17.31 46.78 -21.63
C GLU A 220 -16.91 48.19 -22.09
N HIS A 221 -15.78 48.30 -22.81
CA HIS A 221 -15.47 49.47 -23.61
C HIS A 221 -15.07 49.12 -25.04
N LYS A 222 -15.61 49.93 -25.94
CA LYS A 222 -15.85 49.73 -27.37
C LYS A 222 -14.57 49.78 -28.23
N GLN A 223 -14.60 49.00 -29.32
CA GLN A 223 -13.76 49.06 -30.53
C GLN A 223 -13.72 50.51 -31.10
N HIS A 224 -12.68 51.09 -31.73
CA HIS A 224 -11.80 50.74 -32.87
C HIS A 224 -10.95 52.04 -33.20
N PRO A 225 -10.12 52.20 -34.27
CA PRO A 225 -9.18 51.33 -34.99
C PRO A 225 -7.81 51.98 -35.41
N ARG A 226 -6.96 51.17 -36.07
CA ARG A 226 -5.86 51.46 -37.06
C ARG A 226 -4.40 51.77 -36.63
N GLN A 227 -3.52 50.93 -37.21
CA GLN A 227 -2.05 50.91 -37.42
C GLN A 227 -1.47 52.15 -38.18
N PRO A 228 -0.17 52.20 -38.65
CA PRO A 228 1.07 51.45 -38.33
C PRO A 228 2.33 52.36 -38.15
N ARG A 229 3.48 51.76 -37.81
CA ARG A 229 4.91 52.05 -38.14
C ARG A 229 5.75 51.55 -36.95
N GLY A 230 6.91 50.91 -37.04
CA GLY A 230 7.81 50.54 -38.12
C GLY A 230 9.03 49.83 -37.49
N CYS A 231 9.88 49.26 -38.34
CA CYS A 231 11.18 48.62 -38.10
C CYS A 231 11.93 48.95 -36.80
N CYS A 232 12.53 47.91 -36.19
CA CYS A 232 13.99 47.82 -36.07
C CYS A 232 14.46 46.40 -35.73
N VAL A 233 15.65 46.11 -36.25
CA VAL A 233 16.35 44.84 -36.38
C VAL A 233 17.46 44.76 -35.32
N ASN A 234 17.95 43.55 -35.02
CA ASN A 234 19.20 43.19 -34.32
C ASN A 234 19.19 43.35 -32.77
N HIS A 235 19.83 42.51 -31.95
CA HIS A 235 21.08 41.76 -32.14
C HIS A 235 21.26 40.60 -31.12
N LEU A 236 22.15 39.66 -31.45
CA LEU A 236 22.69 38.55 -30.64
C LEU A 236 23.31 38.98 -29.29
N ARG A 237 23.34 38.05 -28.32
CA ARG A 237 24.54 37.43 -27.66
C ARG A 237 24.07 36.73 -26.37
N GLN A 238 24.13 35.39 -26.26
CA GLN A 238 25.27 34.62 -25.74
C GLN A 238 25.98 35.28 -24.54
N PHE A 239 25.68 34.79 -23.34
CA PHE A 239 26.63 34.24 -22.35
C PHE A 239 25.92 33.17 -21.53
#